data_AF-A0A0F9EMY2-F1
#
_entry.id   AF-A0A0F9EMY2-F1
#
_cell.length_a   1.000
_cell.length_b   1.000
_cell.length_c   1.000
_cell.angle_alpha   90.00
_cell.angle_beta   90.00
_cell.angle_gamma   90.00
#
_symmetry.space_group_name_H-M   'P 1'
#
loop_
_entity.id
_entity.type
_entity.pdbx_description
1 polymer ?
#
loop_
_entity_poly.entity_id
_entity_poly.type
_entity_poly.pdbx_seq_one_letter_code
_entity_poly.pdbx_strand_id
1 'polypeptide(L)'
;MAQFRATIRGNREEASRLGTKKSGIEAHINGWFVGVAIYAAHDVSNNQDRFSIYITSGSDSGKESFIGEVREGPDGPVFIPDYTKKGG
;
A
#
# COMPACT_ATOMS: atom_id res chain seq x y z
N MET A 1 -8.07 -14.50 12.52
CA MET A 1 -8.69 -14.45 11.17
C MET A 1 -7.89 -13.49 10.32
N ALA A 2 -7.69 -13.78 9.03
CA ALA A 2 -6.99 -12.87 8.14
C ALA A 2 -7.89 -11.66 7.84
N GLN A 3 -7.31 -10.45 7.93
CA GLN A 3 -7.96 -9.19 7.55
C GLN A 3 -7.54 -8.81 6.12
N PHE A 4 -6.26 -9.04 5.80
CA PHE A 4 -5.66 -8.61 4.54
C PHE A 4 -5.24 -9.80 3.69
N ARG A 5 -5.34 -9.65 2.38
CA ARG A 5 -4.83 -10.62 1.41
C ARG A 5 -4.10 -9.86 0.30
N ALA A 6 -2.85 -10.22 0.07
CA ALA A 6 -2.08 -9.76 -1.07
C ALA A 6 -1.93 -10.91 -2.07
N THR A 7 -2.03 -10.59 -3.36
CA THR A 7 -1.73 -11.49 -4.47
C THR A 7 -0.69 -10.83 -5.36
N ILE A 8 0.25 -11.62 -5.86
CA ILE A 8 1.27 -11.17 -6.81
C ILE A 8 1.42 -12.23 -7.90
N ARG A 9 1.55 -11.80 -9.16
CA ARG A 9 1.75 -12.71 -10.29
C ARG A 9 2.92 -12.22 -11.13
N GLY A 10 3.87 -13.11 -11.37
CA GLY A 10 5.01 -12.88 -12.25
C GLY A 10 5.18 -14.04 -13.25
N ASN A 11 6.40 -14.21 -13.76
CA ASN A 11 6.74 -15.27 -14.71
C ASN A 11 6.52 -16.70 -14.15
N ARG A 12 6.43 -16.85 -12.83
CA ARG A 12 6.37 -18.14 -12.12
C ARG A 12 5.01 -18.43 -11.47
N GLU A 13 3.94 -17.85 -12.01
CA GLU A 13 2.55 -17.98 -11.53
C GLU A 13 2.19 -17.10 -10.31
N GLU A 14 0.96 -17.23 -9.81
CA GLU A 14 0.41 -16.41 -8.73
C GLU A 14 0.86 -16.91 -7.35
N ALA A 15 1.24 -15.99 -6.48
CA ALA A 15 1.46 -16.22 -5.06
C ALA A 15 0.53 -15.33 -4.23
N SER A 16 0.11 -15.82 -3.06
CA SER A 16 -0.67 -15.03 -2.10
C SER A 16 -0.10 -15.05 -0.70
N ARG A 17 -0.37 -13.99 0.05
CA ARG A 17 -0.01 -13.84 1.48
C ARG A 17 -1.20 -13.25 2.24
N LEU A 18 -1.31 -13.62 3.50
CA LEU A 18 -2.37 -13.17 4.40
C LEU A 18 -1.79 -12.31 5.51
N GLY A 19 -2.51 -11.24 5.84
CA GLY A 19 -2.20 -10.33 6.94
C GLY A 19 -3.31 -10.37 8.00
N THR A 20 -2.94 -10.14 9.25
CA THR A 20 -3.88 -9.99 10.37
C THR A 20 -4.04 -8.52 10.75
N LYS A 21 -5.07 -8.17 11.52
CA LYS A 21 -5.22 -6.82 12.08
C LYS A 21 -3.97 -6.32 12.83
N LYS A 22 -3.23 -7.23 13.48
CA LYS A 22 -2.02 -6.90 14.25
C LYS A 22 -0.78 -6.75 13.36
N SER A 23 -0.66 -7.58 12.33
CA SER A 23 0.54 -7.61 11.48
C SER A 23 0.45 -6.70 10.25
N GLY A 24 -0.76 -6.33 9.83
CA GLY A 24 -0.97 -5.75 8.51
C GLY A 24 -0.55 -6.69 7.38
N ILE A 25 -0.32 -6.11 6.21
CA ILE A 25 0.43 -6.72 5.10
C ILE A 25 1.15 -5.62 4.31
N GLU A 26 2.34 -5.92 3.80
CA GLU A 26 3.13 -4.99 3.00
C GLU A 26 3.52 -5.62 1.66
N ALA A 27 3.66 -4.78 0.63
CA ALA A 27 4.10 -5.19 -0.70
C ALA A 27 4.94 -4.10 -1.35
N HIS A 28 6.05 -4.49 -1.96
CA HIS A 28 6.88 -3.64 -2.80
C HIS A 28 6.93 -4.21 -4.22
N ILE A 29 6.64 -3.37 -5.21
CA ILE A 29 6.75 -3.70 -6.63
C ILE A 29 7.69 -2.68 -7.26
N ASN A 30 8.89 -3.13 -7.62
CA ASN A 30 9.97 -2.25 -8.07
C ASN A 30 10.42 -2.58 -9.49
N GLY A 31 10.55 -1.55 -10.31
CA GLY A 31 11.46 -1.51 -11.45
C GLY A 31 12.82 -0.95 -11.04
N TRP A 32 13.67 -0.66 -12.01
CA TRP A 32 15.03 -0.14 -11.75
C TRP A 32 15.01 1.24 -11.07
N PHE A 33 14.24 2.18 -11.62
CA PHE A 33 14.24 3.60 -11.19
C PHE A 33 12.91 4.06 -10.59
N VAL A 34 11.88 3.22 -10.65
CA VAL A 34 10.53 3.53 -10.20
C VAL A 34 9.91 2.30 -9.55
N GLY A 35 9.15 2.50 -8.50
CA GLY A 35 8.37 1.45 -7.87
C GLY A 35 7.25 2.00 -7.01
N VAL A 36 6.52 1.07 -6.39
CA VAL A 36 5.41 1.36 -5.48
C VAL A 36 5.54 0.48 -4.25
N ALA A 37 5.36 1.07 -3.09
CA ALA A 37 5.18 0.36 -1.83
C ALA A 37 3.77 0.60 -1.31
N ILE A 38 3.12 -0.46 -0.82
CA ILE A 38 1.80 -0.41 -0.22
C ILE A 38 1.87 -1.06 1.15
N TYR A 39 1.41 -0.33 2.16
CA TYR A 39 1.29 -0.80 3.54
C TYR A 39 -0.17 -0.82 3.95
N ALA A 40 -0.71 -2.01 4.20
CA ALA A 40 -2.05 -2.17 4.72
C ALA A 40 -2.01 -2.40 6.23
N ALA A 41 -2.78 -1.62 6.97
CA ALA A 41 -2.90 -1.72 8.42
C ALA A 41 -4.36 -1.53 8.84
N HIS A 42 -4.70 -2.08 10.00
CA HIS A 42 -5.99 -1.84 10.64
C HIS A 42 -5.83 -0.65 11.59
N ASP A 43 -6.53 0.44 11.30
CA ASP A 43 -6.54 1.62 12.16
C ASP A 43 -7.51 1.38 13.31
N VAL A 44 -6.96 1.29 14.52
CA VAL A 44 -7.70 0.98 15.74
C VAL A 44 -8.61 2.15 16.16
N SER A 45 -8.26 3.37 15.78
CA SER A 45 -8.98 4.57 16.22
C SER A 45 -10.36 4.72 15.56
N ASN A 46 -10.47 4.32 14.29
CA ASN A 46 -11.71 4.35 13.52
C ASN A 46 -12.22 2.93 13.17
N ASN A 47 -11.51 1.89 13.59
CA ASN A 47 -11.82 0.47 13.31
C ASN A 47 -11.98 0.21 11.79
N GLN A 48 -11.15 0.86 10.97
CA GLN A 48 -11.17 0.73 9.51
C GLN A 48 -9.82 0.25 8.98
N ASP A 49 -9.85 -0.34 7.80
CA ASP A 49 -8.63 -0.69 7.07
C ASP A 49 -8.10 0.52 6.29
N ARG A 50 -6.77 0.67 6.32
CA ARG A 50 -6.05 1.74 5.64
C ARG A 50 -4.92 1.15 4.81
N PHE A 51 -4.78 1.64 3.58
CA PHE A 51 -3.72 1.27 2.66
C PHE A 51 -2.90 2.50 2.30
N SER A 52 -1.73 2.66 2.90
CA SER A 52 -0.81 3.76 2.61
C SER A 52 0.02 3.43 1.37
N ILE A 53 0.07 4.35 0.42
CA ILE A 53 0.73 4.17 -0.88
C ILE A 53 1.91 5.13 -1.00
N TYR A 54 3.05 4.58 -1.40
CA TYR A 54 4.29 5.31 -1.59
C TYR A 54 4.84 5.09 -3.00
N ILE A 55 5.34 6.15 -3.63
CA ILE A 55 6.24 6.01 -4.79
C ILE A 55 7.64 5.69 -4.27
N THR A 56 8.34 4.76 -4.92
CA THR A 56 9.72 4.41 -4.58
C THR A 56 10.65 4.76 -5.74
N SER A 57 11.93 4.95 -5.46
CA SER A 57 12.97 5.05 -6.49
C SER A 57 13.32 3.70 -7.16
N GLY A 58 12.45 2.70 -7.05
CA GLY A 58 12.76 1.34 -7.48
C GLY A 58 13.94 0.74 -6.71
N SER A 59 14.70 -0.13 -7.38
CA SER A 59 15.86 -0.82 -6.81
C SER A 59 17.10 0.05 -6.62
N ASP A 60 17.11 1.29 -7.10
CA ASP A 60 18.30 2.17 -7.15
C ASP A 60 18.66 2.78 -5.78
N SER A 61 17.73 3.47 -5.11
CA SER A 61 18.07 4.28 -3.92
C SER A 61 17.22 4.04 -2.68
N GLY A 62 16.24 3.13 -2.73
CA GLY A 62 15.35 2.79 -1.60
C GLY A 62 14.57 3.97 -1.01
N LYS A 63 14.49 5.11 -1.71
CA LYS A 63 13.76 6.30 -1.23
C LYS A 63 12.27 6.09 -1.42
N GLU A 64 11.49 6.52 -0.42
CA GLU A 64 10.04 6.40 -0.45
C GLU A 64 9.30 7.73 -0.25
N SER A 65 8.28 7.82 -1.07
CA SER A 65 7.42 8.92 -1.42
C SER A 65 5.97 8.82 -0.98
N PHE A 66 5.49 9.26 0.20
CA PHE A 66 4.04 9.13 0.46
C PHE A 66 3.26 9.92 -0.61
N ILE A 67 2.24 9.28 -1.19
CA ILE A 67 1.38 9.89 -2.23
C ILE A 67 -0.10 9.86 -1.90
N GLY A 68 -0.50 9.09 -0.88
CA GLY A 68 -1.88 9.02 -0.44
C GLY A 68 -2.24 7.69 0.18
N GLU A 69 -3.50 7.58 0.60
CA GLU A 69 -4.06 6.38 1.20
C GLU A 69 -5.37 5.96 0.52
N VAL A 70 -5.66 4.67 0.54
CA VAL A 70 -7.00 4.14 0.26
C VAL A 70 -7.64 3.69 1.56
N ARG A 71 -8.91 4.04 1.76
CA ARG A 71 -9.71 3.63 2.92
C ARG A 71 -11.19 3.50 2.57
N GLU A 72 -11.99 3.01 3.50
CA GLU A 72 -13.44 3.00 3.39
C GLU A 72 -14.01 4.43 3.40
N GLY A 73 -14.88 4.74 2.45
CA GLY A 73 -15.65 5.98 2.38
C GLY A 73 -17.16 5.71 2.41
N PRO A 74 -17.99 6.76 2.54
CA PRO A 74 -19.45 6.63 2.63
C PRO A 74 -20.10 5.90 1.45
N ASP A 75 -19.56 6.12 0.25
CA ASP A 75 -20.06 5.55 -1.02
C ASP A 75 -19.18 4.41 -1.56
N GLY A 76 -18.29 3.87 -0.73
CA GLY A 76 -17.30 2.85 -1.09
C GLY A 76 -15.86 3.31 -0.93
N PRO A 77 -14.88 2.52 -1.42
CA PRO A 77 -13.46 2.81 -1.26
C PRO A 77 -13.08 4.16 -1.88
N VAL A 78 -12.30 4.96 -1.14
CA VAL A 78 -11.83 6.28 -1.58
C VAL A 78 -10.32 6.35 -1.53
N PHE A 79 -9.72 6.96 -2.56
CA PHE A 79 -8.31 7.36 -2.56
C PHE A 79 -8.19 8.81 -2.10
N ILE A 80 -7.32 9.06 -1.12
CA ILE A 80 -7.05 10.37 -0.54
C ILE A 80 -5.58 10.69 -0.87
N PRO A 81 -5.31 11.55 -1.86
CA PRO A 81 -3.95 11.88 -2.23
C PRO A 81 -3.29 12.77 -1.17
N ASP A 82 -1.98 12.67 -1.08
CA ASP A 82 -1.18 13.59 -0.29
C ASP A 82 -1.10 14.96 -0.97
N TYR A 83 -1.91 15.90 -0.49
CA TYR A 83 -1.95 17.27 -1.02
C TYR A 83 -0.78 18.13 -0.55
N THR A 84 0.08 17.65 0.36
CA THR A 84 1.25 18.42 0.83
C THR A 84 2.34 18.56 -0.24
N LYS A 85 2.26 17.79 -1.33
CA LYS A 85 3.21 17.79 -2.45
C LYS A 85 2.83 18.64 -3.66
N LYS A 86 1.80 19.49 -3.58
CA LYS A 86 1.52 20.48 -4.63
C LYS A 86 2.53 21.64 -4.53
N GLY A 87 3.70 21.47 -5.13
CA GLY A 87 4.70 22.53 -5.25
C GLY A 87 6.02 22.04 -5.83
N GLY A 88 6.13 22.10 -7.16
CA GLY A 88 7.35 21.88 -7.94
C GLY A 88 7.12 22.35 -9.36
#